data_AF-A0A536M252-F1
#
_entry.id   AF-A0A536M252-F1
#
_cell.length_a   1.000
_cell.length_b   1.000
_cell.length_c   1.000
_cell.angle_alpha   90.00
_cell.angle_beta   90.00
_cell.angle_gamma   90.00
#
_symmetry.space_group_name_H-M   'P 1'
#
loop_
_entity.id
_entity.type
_entity.pdbx_description
1 polymer ?
#
loop_
_entity_poly.entity_id
_entity_poly.type
_entity_poly.pdbx_seq_one_letter_code
_entity_poly.pdbx_strand_id
1 'polypeptide(L)'
;MQQTSSYVAAEQAATTIFGTNLRLYSSPSCSGYGTPGASPWTVTCTFSDGTVLTDVTRVMGPQGSRFQLTATRTLQLQFGRVLTNGANPTLGATAHGDVNNLLYTPTVAALDGAGCGGTGGNSISINGSGTLNVIGDVVSNGAISVAAGSLRVGGDIYSRCQSPVSGSVTNSCYPSGASAPCSYPDLAGATRAGNHLADPHYPAPSVLGGSQGLPSSNVIVQPGIYSALPVLNGAHCWFLAGGVYTFQAGAINTGDFVSNELKPPDEPDASNNQVRATNQFWRSSGVQCDGAFQVNKQTGPRDLPFGQWSFVITSVRTDTYNGVSYTRESAPSMCRSLNLNNHFDDVQILISNPPGATSFNVYAAPPSSNGCNGPFGLATNIPVVGSMTNANLSPCPNVNGNGCSLGNESVMLSSQLDSPFAPNGAAAPGTTGAYPPDAETAPLTAGLPNQNPARGVGATGDRANENNCKSVANAYMTCPGPITPGAVELNFPAGGCLTTGNGGDTYLFSGYQYNWVSLYEPASNSCNNTLGAMSNSAFIGLIYCPSASVSITSPYTFEAAGTGGLIADRVNFTGSLPSIAFSSSYAPVPPASRITS
;
A
#
# COMPACT_ATOMS: atom_id res chain seq x y z
N MET A 1 8.03 25.14 -13.81
CA MET A 1 8.86 24.76 -12.65
C MET A 1 9.86 23.74 -13.12
N GLN A 2 11.17 24.01 -12.98
CA GLN A 2 12.23 23.06 -13.29
C GLN A 2 12.43 22.18 -12.05
N GLN A 3 12.22 20.87 -12.17
CA GLN A 3 12.58 19.90 -11.13
C GLN A 3 14.03 19.47 -11.36
N THR A 4 14.86 19.52 -10.33
CA THR A 4 16.28 19.12 -10.39
C THR A 4 16.66 18.40 -9.10
N SER A 5 17.50 17.37 -9.20
CA SER A 5 18.09 16.66 -8.05
C SER A 5 19.43 17.26 -7.60
N SER A 6 19.84 18.39 -8.19
CA SER A 6 21.11 19.06 -7.92
C SER A 6 20.91 20.34 -7.11
N TYR A 7 21.53 20.41 -5.93
CA TYR A 7 21.56 21.62 -5.09
C TYR A 7 22.12 22.82 -5.84
N VAL A 8 23.25 22.62 -6.53
CA VAL A 8 23.88 23.67 -7.35
C VAL A 8 22.89 24.25 -8.37
N ALA A 9 22.15 23.39 -9.07
CA ALA A 9 21.16 23.84 -10.04
C ALA A 9 19.96 24.56 -9.36
N ALA A 10 19.54 24.08 -8.18
CA ALA A 10 18.46 24.70 -7.42
C ALA A 10 18.85 26.10 -6.90
N GLU A 11 20.03 26.26 -6.30
CA GLU A 11 20.55 27.55 -5.80
C GLU A 11 20.75 28.56 -6.95
N GLN A 12 21.25 28.09 -8.11
CA GLN A 12 21.38 28.92 -9.30
C GLN A 12 20.02 29.38 -9.85
N ALA A 13 19.03 28.48 -9.87
CA ALA A 13 17.66 28.81 -10.28
C ALA A 13 17.00 29.80 -9.31
N ALA A 14 17.12 29.58 -8.00
CA ALA A 14 16.58 30.47 -6.96
C ALA A 14 17.14 31.90 -7.09
N THR A 15 18.45 32.02 -7.27
CA THR A 15 19.14 33.31 -7.48
C THR A 15 18.64 34.03 -8.74
N THR A 16 18.46 33.28 -9.84
CA THR A 16 17.97 33.82 -11.12
C THR A 16 16.52 34.29 -11.02
N ILE A 17 15.65 33.50 -10.38
CA ILE A 17 14.24 33.84 -10.15
C ILE A 17 14.12 35.08 -9.28
N PHE A 18 14.91 35.17 -8.19
CA PHE A 18 14.93 36.35 -7.33
C PHE A 18 15.30 37.62 -8.10
N GLY A 19 16.41 37.60 -8.86
CA GLY A 19 16.85 38.75 -9.66
C GLY A 19 15.84 39.16 -10.74
N THR A 20 15.15 38.18 -11.33
CA THR A 20 14.08 38.43 -12.32
C THR A 20 12.86 39.09 -11.66
N ASN A 21 12.40 38.57 -10.52
CA ASN A 21 11.24 39.09 -9.80
C ASN A 21 11.48 40.51 -9.27
N LEU A 22 12.68 40.79 -8.75
CA LEU A 22 13.05 42.12 -8.29
C LEU A 22 13.53 43.04 -9.43
N ARG A 23 13.50 42.55 -10.68
CA ARG A 23 13.86 43.32 -11.89
C ARG A 23 15.27 43.93 -11.83
N LEU A 24 16.23 43.14 -11.37
CA LEU A 24 17.63 43.57 -11.21
C LEU A 24 18.44 43.47 -12.52
N TYR A 25 17.93 42.74 -13.52
CA TYR A 25 18.40 42.63 -14.93
C TYR A 25 19.91 42.39 -15.18
N SER A 26 20.70 42.18 -14.14
CA SER A 26 22.13 41.82 -14.19
C SER A 26 22.38 40.52 -13.44
N SER A 27 23.28 39.67 -13.94
CA SER A 27 23.74 38.49 -13.20
C SER A 27 24.46 38.90 -11.92
N PRO A 28 24.11 38.33 -10.76
CA PRO A 28 24.81 38.62 -9.51
C PRO A 28 26.20 37.97 -9.50
N SER A 29 27.09 38.54 -8.67
CA SER A 29 28.35 37.90 -8.29
C SER A 29 28.13 37.08 -7.03
N CYS A 30 28.38 35.77 -7.08
CA CYS A 30 28.10 34.84 -5.98
C CYS A 30 29.37 34.18 -5.44
N SER A 31 29.37 33.82 -4.16
CA SER A 31 30.47 33.11 -3.48
C SER A 31 30.74 31.68 -4.00
N GLY A 32 29.84 31.14 -4.82
CA GLY A 32 29.90 29.79 -5.39
C GLY A 32 28.74 28.92 -4.91
N TYR A 33 28.09 28.23 -5.84
CA TYR A 33 27.01 27.28 -5.56
C TYR A 33 27.57 25.94 -5.12
N GLY A 34 26.85 25.19 -4.29
CA GLY A 34 27.38 23.94 -3.74
C GLY A 34 26.32 23.01 -3.16
N THR A 35 26.80 21.98 -2.48
CA THR A 35 25.96 20.96 -1.84
C THR A 35 26.21 21.01 -0.34
N PRO A 36 25.16 21.10 0.51
CA PRO A 36 25.32 21.07 1.96
C PRO A 36 25.88 19.73 2.45
N GLY A 37 26.83 19.80 3.38
CA GLY A 37 27.36 18.65 4.12
C GLY A 37 26.72 18.55 5.51
N ALA A 38 27.52 18.19 6.52
CA ALA A 38 27.09 18.23 7.92
C ALA A 38 26.80 19.67 8.42
N SER A 39 27.50 20.66 7.86
CA SER A 39 27.23 22.08 8.06
C SER A 39 26.39 22.63 6.91
N PRO A 40 25.56 23.66 7.14
CA PRO A 40 24.86 24.35 6.06
C PRO A 40 25.82 24.87 5.01
N TRP A 41 25.38 24.83 3.75
CA TRP A 41 26.02 25.56 2.68
C TRP A 41 25.45 26.97 2.63
N THR A 42 26.29 27.97 2.40
CA THR A 42 25.86 29.36 2.31
C THR A 42 26.34 29.98 1.01
N VAL A 43 25.40 30.41 0.18
CA VAL A 43 25.68 31.17 -1.03
C VAL A 43 25.33 32.62 -0.79
N THR A 44 26.27 33.53 -1.00
CA THR A 44 26.00 34.97 -0.95
C THR A 44 26.20 35.56 -2.34
N CYS A 45 25.14 36.18 -2.86
CA CYS A 45 25.05 36.76 -4.18
C CYS A 45 24.81 38.27 -4.08
N THR A 46 25.69 39.06 -4.69
CA THR A 46 25.58 40.52 -4.73
C THR A 46 25.18 40.98 -6.12
N PHE A 47 24.09 41.74 -6.22
CA PHE A 47 23.60 42.35 -7.44
C PHE A 47 24.21 43.73 -7.65
N SER A 48 24.15 44.21 -8.90
CA SER A 48 24.75 45.48 -9.32
C SER A 48 24.20 46.71 -8.58
N ASP A 49 22.96 46.66 -8.09
CA ASP A 49 22.32 47.74 -7.33
C ASP A 49 22.66 47.73 -5.82
N GLY A 50 23.56 46.83 -5.40
CA GLY A 50 23.97 46.65 -4.01
C GLY A 50 23.05 45.76 -3.18
N THR A 51 22.02 45.16 -3.78
CA THR A 51 21.21 44.13 -3.11
C THR A 51 22.07 42.88 -2.88
N VAL A 52 22.05 42.35 -1.66
CA VAL A 52 22.72 41.11 -1.28
C VAL A 52 21.67 40.06 -0.95
N LEU A 53 21.70 38.94 -1.67
CA LEU A 53 20.91 37.74 -1.38
C LEU A 53 21.83 36.68 -0.76
N THR A 54 21.47 36.20 0.43
CA THR A 54 22.12 35.08 1.11
C THR A 54 21.17 33.89 1.10
N ASP A 55 21.56 32.80 0.47
CA ASP A 55 20.89 31.50 0.55
C ASP A 55 21.65 30.59 1.52
N VAL A 56 20.96 30.03 2.50
CA VAL A 56 21.51 29.05 3.44
C VAL A 56 20.77 27.73 3.26
N THR A 57 21.44 26.77 2.65
CA THR A 57 20.93 25.42 2.41
C THR A 57 21.42 24.47 3.50
N ARG A 58 20.52 23.69 4.12
CA ARG A 58 20.85 22.69 5.15
C ARG A 58 20.17 21.37 4.86
N VAL A 59 20.89 20.26 5.02
CA VAL A 59 20.31 18.91 5.08
C VAL A 59 19.66 18.71 6.45
N MET A 60 18.37 18.34 6.45
CA MET A 60 17.54 18.07 7.63
C MET A 60 17.36 16.55 7.87
N GLY A 61 18.23 15.74 7.27
CA GLY A 61 18.19 14.28 7.32
C GLY A 61 16.92 13.72 6.68
N PRO A 62 16.10 12.94 7.41
CA PRO A 62 14.89 12.32 6.87
C PRO A 62 13.80 13.34 6.53
N GLN A 63 13.88 14.58 7.04
CA GLN A 63 12.96 15.66 6.66
C GLN A 63 13.29 16.30 5.30
N GLY A 64 14.37 15.89 4.63
CA GLY A 64 14.84 16.50 3.39
C GLY A 64 15.79 17.66 3.65
N SER A 65 15.54 18.81 3.03
CA SER A 65 16.45 19.96 3.06
C SER A 65 15.70 21.27 3.27
N ARG A 66 16.34 22.20 3.96
CA ARG A 66 15.83 23.57 4.17
C ARG A 66 16.67 24.55 3.37
N PHE A 67 16.01 25.45 2.65
CA PHE A 67 16.61 26.63 2.01
C PHE A 67 16.12 27.88 2.75
N GLN A 68 17.04 28.72 3.20
CA GLN A 68 16.73 29.99 3.84
C GLN A 68 17.33 31.14 3.05
N LEU A 69 16.46 31.93 2.41
CA LEU A 69 16.83 33.06 1.58
C LEU A 69 16.65 34.36 2.37
N THR A 70 17.72 35.12 2.54
CA THR A 70 17.72 36.45 3.16
C THR A 70 18.21 37.48 2.16
N ALA A 71 17.37 38.44 1.81
CA ALA A 71 17.75 39.56 0.96
C ALA A 71 17.90 40.83 1.79
N THR A 72 18.99 41.55 1.58
CA THR A 72 19.24 42.86 2.21
C THR A 72 19.63 43.89 1.17
N ARG A 73 19.19 45.14 1.38
CA ARG A 73 19.55 46.26 0.51
C ARG A 73 19.67 47.54 1.32
N THR A 74 20.77 48.25 1.13
CA THR A 74 20.96 49.59 1.66
C THR A 74 20.30 50.62 0.75
N LEU A 75 19.40 51.44 1.30
CA LEU A 75 18.73 52.49 0.55
C LEU A 75 19.53 53.79 0.60
N GLN A 76 19.82 54.37 -0.57
CA GLN A 76 20.36 55.72 -0.65
C GLN A 76 19.23 56.76 -0.60
N LEU A 77 18.75 57.04 0.61
CA LEU A 77 17.75 58.09 0.84
C LEU A 77 18.48 59.40 1.18
N GLN A 78 18.57 60.33 0.22
CA GLN A 78 19.27 61.60 0.43
C GLN A 78 18.70 62.42 1.62
N PHE A 79 17.40 62.33 1.89
CA PHE A 79 16.78 63.00 3.05
C PHE A 79 16.98 62.24 4.39
N GLY A 80 17.06 60.90 4.37
CA GLY A 80 17.24 60.11 5.59
C GLY A 80 18.61 60.31 6.24
N ARG A 81 19.64 60.54 5.43
CA ARG A 81 21.03 60.70 5.85
C ARG A 81 21.27 61.90 6.79
N VAL A 82 20.39 62.92 6.72
CA VAL A 82 20.39 64.10 7.61
C VAL A 82 19.80 63.78 8.99
N LEU A 83 18.86 62.83 9.09
CA LEU A 83 18.18 62.44 10.33
C LEU A 83 18.83 61.24 11.04
N THR A 84 19.60 60.42 10.33
CA THR A 84 20.26 59.20 10.85
C THR A 84 21.74 59.37 11.17
N ASN A 85 22.24 60.61 11.26
CA ASN A 85 23.65 60.91 11.54
C ASN A 85 24.62 60.26 10.55
N GLY A 86 24.24 60.21 9.26
CA GLY A 86 25.11 59.75 8.17
C GLY A 86 24.95 58.28 7.75
N ALA A 87 24.16 57.45 8.45
CA ALA A 87 23.95 56.05 8.10
C ALA A 87 22.81 55.85 7.09
N ASN A 88 23.04 55.03 6.06
CA ASN A 88 21.98 54.64 5.13
C ASN A 88 21.11 53.52 5.76
N PRO A 89 19.78 53.61 5.72
CA PRO A 89 18.92 52.55 6.24
C PRO A 89 19.01 51.28 5.38
N THR A 90 18.99 50.11 6.03
CA THR A 90 19.00 48.80 5.39
C THR A 90 17.63 48.16 5.49
N LEU A 91 17.07 47.73 4.35
CA LEU A 91 15.91 46.85 4.31
C LEU A 91 16.39 45.40 4.28
N GLY A 92 15.71 44.54 5.03
CA GLY A 92 15.96 43.10 5.05
C GLY A 92 14.64 42.33 4.97
N ALA A 93 14.66 41.21 4.25
CA ALA A 93 13.57 40.24 4.24
C ALA A 93 14.17 38.82 4.25
N THR A 94 13.55 37.92 5.03
CA THR A 94 13.95 36.52 5.10
C THR A 94 12.74 35.64 4.79
N ALA A 95 12.95 34.62 3.98
CA ALA A 95 12.00 33.55 3.72
C ALA A 95 12.71 32.20 3.85
N HIS A 96 11.97 31.17 4.22
CA HIS A 96 12.47 29.81 4.20
C HIS A 96 11.50 28.91 3.43
N GLY A 97 12.08 27.92 2.74
CA GLY A 97 11.35 26.86 2.07
C GLY A 97 12.00 25.54 2.46
N ASP A 98 11.19 24.64 2.99
CA ASP A 98 11.61 23.25 3.14
C ASP A 98 11.30 22.53 1.83
N VAL A 99 12.23 21.67 1.42
CA VAL A 99 12.06 20.72 0.34
C VAL A 99 12.15 19.37 1.02
N ASN A 100 10.99 18.83 1.35
CA ASN A 100 10.90 17.44 1.75
C ASN A 100 11.59 16.61 0.67
N ASN A 101 12.35 15.61 1.08
CA ASN A 101 12.79 14.61 0.13
C ASN A 101 11.51 13.88 -0.33
N LEU A 102 10.95 14.32 -1.47
CA LEU A 102 9.70 13.80 -2.05
C LEU A 102 9.74 12.27 -2.26
N LEU A 103 10.92 11.65 -2.11
CA LEU A 103 11.14 10.23 -2.23
C LEU A 103 10.95 9.41 -0.93
N TYR A 104 10.84 9.98 0.28
CA TYR A 104 10.92 9.13 1.49
C TYR A 104 9.95 9.52 2.63
N THR A 105 8.85 8.78 2.72
CA THR A 105 8.28 8.41 4.02
C THR A 105 9.19 7.30 4.59
N PRO A 106 9.67 7.39 5.83
CA PRO A 106 10.56 6.37 6.39
C PRO A 106 9.87 5.01 6.43
N THR A 107 10.61 3.93 6.19
CA THR A 107 10.07 2.56 6.28
C THR A 107 9.62 2.26 7.70
N VAL A 108 10.44 2.66 8.68
CA VAL A 108 10.12 2.57 10.11
C VAL A 108 10.56 3.87 10.78
N ALA A 109 9.65 4.50 11.51
CA ALA A 109 9.91 5.71 12.27
C ALA A 109 9.32 5.68 13.68
N ALA A 110 10.12 6.12 14.64
CA ALA A 110 9.69 6.38 16.01
C ALA A 110 9.87 7.86 16.38
N LEU A 111 8.81 8.50 16.86
CA LEU A 111 8.75 9.93 17.15
C LEU A 111 9.16 10.27 18.60
N ASP A 112 9.14 9.31 19.54
CA ASP A 112 9.56 9.50 20.94
C ASP A 112 11.05 9.89 21.02
N GLY A 113 11.41 10.72 22.01
CA GLY A 113 12.80 11.13 22.32
C GLY A 113 13.52 10.26 23.36
N ALA A 114 13.03 9.08 23.72
CA ALA A 114 13.57 8.22 24.75
C ALA A 114 15.02 7.82 24.44
N GLY A 115 15.88 7.81 25.45
CA GLY A 115 17.32 7.59 25.29
C GLY A 115 18.11 8.85 24.89
N CYS A 116 17.43 9.99 24.67
CA CYS A 116 18.07 11.29 24.45
C CYS A 116 18.15 12.14 25.70
N GLY A 117 19.26 12.88 25.87
CA GLY A 117 19.34 13.95 26.86
C GLY A 117 19.14 13.51 28.32
N GLY A 118 19.43 12.26 28.65
CA GLY A 118 19.21 11.67 29.98
C GLY A 118 17.82 11.05 30.19
N THR A 119 16.94 11.08 29.19
CA THR A 119 15.65 10.40 29.22
C THR A 119 15.87 8.89 29.12
N GLY A 120 15.32 8.10 30.05
CA GLY A 120 15.44 6.64 30.02
C GLY A 120 14.64 5.98 28.89
N GLY A 121 15.02 4.77 28.51
CA GLY A 121 14.33 3.96 27.50
C GLY A 121 14.86 4.12 26.08
N ASN A 122 14.13 3.56 25.12
CA ASN A 122 14.43 3.60 23.68
C ASN A 122 13.14 3.89 22.90
N SER A 123 13.26 4.53 21.74
CA SER A 123 12.13 4.77 20.84
C SER A 123 11.91 3.63 19.86
N ILE A 124 12.99 2.95 19.46
CA ILE A 124 12.93 1.68 18.74
C ILE A 124 13.63 0.61 19.57
N SER A 125 12.94 -0.49 19.87
CA SER A 125 13.52 -1.63 20.57
C SER A 125 13.42 -2.90 19.72
N ILE A 126 14.54 -3.59 19.53
CA ILE A 126 14.64 -4.86 18.82
C ILE A 126 15.13 -5.90 19.81
N ASN A 127 14.21 -6.81 20.17
CA ASN A 127 14.43 -7.86 21.15
C ASN A 127 13.76 -9.16 20.67
N GLY A 128 14.26 -9.67 19.55
CA GLY A 128 13.73 -10.87 18.90
C GLY A 128 14.83 -11.79 18.39
N SER A 129 14.46 -12.88 17.72
CA SER A 129 15.37 -13.82 17.07
C SER A 129 15.44 -13.56 15.55
N GLY A 130 16.57 -13.92 14.95
CA GLY A 130 16.81 -13.72 13.52
C GLY A 130 17.27 -12.31 13.16
N THR A 131 16.84 -11.83 12.00
CA THR A 131 17.23 -10.52 11.44
C THR A 131 15.99 -9.72 11.13
N LEU A 132 15.85 -8.53 11.72
CA LEU A 132 14.95 -7.50 11.24
C LEU A 132 15.58 -6.91 9.99
N ASN A 133 15.00 -7.20 8.83
CA ASN A 133 15.49 -6.72 7.54
C ASN A 133 14.60 -5.57 7.05
N VAL A 134 15.13 -4.35 7.01
CA VAL A 134 14.41 -3.17 6.53
C VAL A 134 15.02 -2.73 5.20
N ILE A 135 14.23 -2.67 4.13
CA ILE A 135 14.62 -2.07 2.86
C ILE A 135 14.02 -0.66 2.81
N GLY A 136 14.87 0.35 2.83
CA GLY A 136 14.55 1.76 3.06
C GLY A 136 15.01 2.25 4.44
N ASP A 137 14.60 3.46 4.81
CA ASP A 137 15.18 4.19 5.95
C ASP A 137 14.55 3.80 7.31
N VAL A 138 15.39 3.77 8.35
CA VAL A 138 14.97 3.64 9.75
C VAL A 138 15.24 4.94 10.48
N VAL A 139 14.22 5.55 11.06
CA VAL A 139 14.31 6.86 11.70
C VAL A 139 13.85 6.80 13.15
N SER A 140 14.63 7.35 14.07
CA SER A 140 14.30 7.38 15.49
C SER A 140 14.68 8.73 16.08
N ASN A 141 13.68 9.42 16.64
CA ASN A 141 13.86 10.63 17.44
C ASN A 141 14.55 10.35 18.79
N GLY A 142 14.64 9.08 19.18
CA GLY A 142 15.35 8.61 20.36
C GLY A 142 16.46 7.62 20.05
N ALA A 143 16.85 6.85 21.05
CA ALA A 143 17.74 5.71 20.91
C ALA A 143 17.04 4.51 20.25
N ILE A 144 17.82 3.76 19.48
CA ILE A 144 17.50 2.46 18.91
C ILE A 144 18.27 1.41 19.72
N SER A 145 17.61 0.40 20.26
CA SER A 145 18.27 -0.69 20.99
C SER A 145 18.13 -2.00 20.24
N VAL A 146 19.26 -2.68 19.97
CA VAL A 146 19.29 -4.05 19.45
C VAL A 146 19.80 -4.97 20.55
N ALA A 147 18.89 -5.40 21.43
CA ALA A 147 19.21 -6.22 22.59
C ALA A 147 19.32 -7.71 22.24
N ALA A 148 18.56 -8.18 21.24
CA ALA A 148 18.62 -9.53 20.71
C ALA A 148 18.38 -9.53 19.19
N GLY A 149 18.89 -10.55 18.51
CA GLY A 149 18.81 -10.66 17.05
C GLY A 149 19.78 -9.73 16.34
N SER A 150 19.42 -9.31 15.13
CA SER A 150 20.19 -8.35 14.33
C SER A 150 19.28 -7.40 13.55
N LEU A 151 19.79 -6.21 13.27
CA LEU A 151 19.17 -5.21 12.40
C LEU A 151 19.98 -5.12 11.10
N ARG A 152 19.31 -5.27 9.96
CA ARG A 152 19.89 -5.08 8.63
C ARG A 152 19.08 -4.03 7.87
N VAL A 153 19.72 -2.95 7.42
CA VAL A 153 19.03 -1.81 6.80
C VAL A 153 19.61 -1.50 5.42
N GLY A 154 18.78 -1.65 4.39
CA GLY A 154 19.07 -1.26 3.01
C GLY A 154 18.60 0.17 2.79
N GLY A 155 19.16 1.12 3.52
CA GLY A 155 18.76 2.53 3.62
C GLY A 155 19.54 3.21 4.75
N ASP A 156 19.28 4.48 5.01
CA ASP A 156 19.95 5.20 6.10
C ASP A 156 19.28 4.92 7.46
N ILE A 157 20.12 4.84 8.49
CA ILE A 157 19.67 4.76 9.89
C ILE A 157 19.87 6.13 10.53
N TYR A 158 18.79 6.83 10.83
CA TYR A 158 18.80 8.08 11.57
C TYR A 158 18.43 7.82 13.03
N SER A 159 19.40 7.84 13.94
CA SER A 159 19.13 7.78 15.39
C SER A 159 19.58 9.07 16.03
N ARG A 160 18.63 9.91 16.46
CA ARG A 160 18.91 11.28 16.95
C ARG A 160 20.05 11.33 17.95
N CYS A 161 20.11 10.35 18.86
CA CYS A 161 20.93 10.42 20.06
C CYS A 161 22.12 9.49 20.09
N GLN A 162 22.36 8.74 19.01
CA GLN A 162 23.51 7.84 18.95
C GLN A 162 23.94 7.55 17.51
N SER A 163 25.25 7.47 17.34
CA SER A 163 25.91 6.89 16.18
C SER A 163 27.30 6.46 16.64
N PRO A 164 27.65 5.15 16.62
CA PRO A 164 26.86 4.04 16.08
C PRO A 164 25.69 3.62 16.99
N VAL A 165 24.75 2.84 16.42
CA VAL A 165 23.72 2.12 17.19
C VAL A 165 24.36 0.88 17.82
N SER A 166 24.10 0.63 19.10
CA SER A 166 24.64 -0.54 19.80
C SER A 166 23.94 -1.84 19.41
N GLY A 167 24.68 -2.95 19.43
CA GLY A 167 24.20 -4.29 19.07
C GLY A 167 24.60 -4.72 17.65
N SER A 168 23.95 -5.76 17.12
CA SER A 168 24.23 -6.30 15.78
C SER A 168 23.48 -5.48 14.72
N VAL A 169 24.16 -4.50 14.14
CA VAL A 169 23.60 -3.61 13.10
C VAL A 169 24.46 -3.69 11.84
N THR A 170 23.83 -3.90 10.69
CA THR A 170 24.50 -3.97 9.38
C THR A 170 23.74 -3.15 8.35
N ASN A 171 24.47 -2.52 7.43
CA ASN A 171 23.87 -1.83 6.29
C ASN A 171 23.89 -2.76 5.06
N SER A 172 22.83 -2.72 4.28
CA SER A 172 22.69 -3.37 2.97
C SER A 172 22.48 -2.31 1.89
N CYS A 173 22.31 -2.77 0.67
CA CYS A 173 22.19 -1.96 -0.52
C CYS A 173 20.73 -1.56 -0.77
N TYR A 174 20.50 -0.29 -1.07
CA TYR A 174 19.20 0.24 -1.50
C TYR A 174 19.20 0.54 -3.00
N PRO A 175 18.12 0.24 -3.75
CA PRO A 175 16.86 -0.37 -3.30
C PRO A 175 16.82 -1.90 -3.27
N SER A 176 17.84 -2.60 -3.76
CA SER A 176 17.76 -4.06 -3.96
C SER A 176 17.66 -4.90 -2.67
N GLY A 177 18.09 -4.38 -1.53
CA GLY A 177 18.28 -5.15 -0.30
C GLY A 177 19.47 -6.12 -0.34
N ALA A 178 20.33 -6.06 -1.36
CA ALA A 178 21.52 -6.90 -1.49
C ALA A 178 22.57 -6.60 -0.41
N SER A 179 23.46 -7.53 -0.11
CA SER A 179 24.55 -7.29 0.84
C SER A 179 25.64 -6.39 0.22
N ALA A 180 26.22 -5.50 1.02
CA ALA A 180 27.35 -4.69 0.60
C ALA A 180 28.58 -5.58 0.26
N PRO A 181 29.48 -5.17 -0.67
CA PRO A 181 29.51 -3.89 -1.38
C PRO A 181 28.42 -3.76 -2.46
N CYS A 182 27.86 -2.56 -2.59
CA CYS A 182 26.76 -2.30 -3.52
C CYS A 182 27.25 -2.13 -4.96
N SER A 183 26.49 -2.70 -5.88
CA SER A 183 26.69 -2.51 -7.32
C SER A 183 25.74 -1.44 -7.82
N TYR A 184 26.22 -0.56 -8.69
CA TYR A 184 25.38 0.46 -9.32
C TYR A 184 24.14 -0.19 -9.97
N PRO A 185 22.92 0.35 -9.77
CA PRO A 185 22.60 1.66 -9.18
C PRO A 185 22.45 1.69 -7.65
N ASP A 186 22.68 0.58 -6.96
CA ASP A 186 22.44 0.52 -5.52
C ASP A 186 23.47 1.33 -4.71
N LEU A 187 23.02 1.87 -3.59
CA LEU A 187 23.84 2.60 -2.63
C LEU A 187 23.80 1.93 -1.26
N ALA A 188 24.95 1.91 -0.57
CA ALA A 188 25.03 1.46 0.81
C ALA A 188 24.50 2.55 1.74
N GLY A 189 23.62 2.16 2.66
CA GLY A 189 23.15 3.04 3.73
C GLY A 189 24.24 3.43 4.73
N ALA A 190 23.95 4.47 5.53
CA ALA A 190 24.80 4.95 6.61
C ALA A 190 24.01 5.17 7.91
N THR A 191 24.67 5.00 9.06
CA THR A 191 24.13 5.41 10.37
C THR A 191 24.50 6.86 10.66
N ARG A 192 23.51 7.68 11.03
CA ARG A 192 23.64 9.12 11.23
C ARG A 192 22.95 9.54 12.52
N ALA A 193 23.56 10.49 13.24
CA ALA A 193 23.01 11.08 14.46
C ALA A 193 22.61 12.56 14.29
N GLY A 194 21.90 13.12 15.28
CA GLY A 194 21.57 14.54 15.37
C GLY A 194 20.34 14.99 14.59
N ASN A 195 19.70 14.09 13.82
CA ASN A 195 18.51 14.40 13.04
C ASN A 195 17.24 14.11 13.83
N HIS A 196 16.27 15.00 13.73
CA HIS A 196 14.92 14.84 14.27
C HIS A 196 13.96 14.62 13.09
N LEU A 197 12.89 13.88 13.31
CA LEU A 197 11.73 13.74 12.44
C LEU A 197 10.54 14.38 13.14
N ALA A 198 10.07 15.52 12.62
CA ALA A 198 8.81 16.09 13.08
C ALA A 198 7.66 15.17 12.65
N ASP A 199 6.61 15.12 13.48
CA ASP A 199 5.36 14.49 13.08
C ASP A 199 4.86 15.10 11.76
N PRO A 200 4.62 14.31 10.70
CA PRO A 200 4.03 14.81 9.46
C PRO A 200 2.64 15.42 9.61
N HIS A 201 1.91 15.15 10.70
CA HIS A 201 0.53 15.58 10.92
C HIS A 201 -0.42 15.14 9.79
N TYR A 202 -0.40 13.86 9.42
CA TYR A 202 -1.35 13.33 8.45
C TYR A 202 -2.79 13.56 8.94
N PRO A 203 -3.70 14.04 8.07
CA PRO A 203 -5.05 14.36 8.48
C PRO A 203 -5.83 13.10 8.82
N ALA A 204 -6.81 13.24 9.72
CA ALA A 204 -7.77 12.18 9.98
C ALA A 204 -8.59 11.84 8.72
N PRO A 205 -9.03 10.58 8.56
CA PRO A 205 -9.86 10.19 7.44
C PRO A 205 -11.17 10.95 7.45
N SER A 206 -11.71 11.21 6.26
CA SER A 206 -13.10 11.60 6.12
C SER A 206 -14.00 10.41 6.51
N VAL A 207 -14.68 10.51 7.65
CA VAL A 207 -15.61 9.48 8.11
C VAL A 207 -16.88 9.53 7.25
N LEU A 208 -17.06 8.50 6.43
CA LEU A 208 -18.23 8.31 5.57
C LEU A 208 -18.94 7.03 6.02
N GLY A 209 -19.83 7.12 7.01
CA GLY A 209 -20.59 5.95 7.43
C GLY A 209 -21.42 6.14 8.70
N GLY A 210 -22.48 5.35 8.82
CA GLY A 210 -23.32 5.28 10.02
C GLY A 210 -22.75 4.33 11.08
N SER A 211 -23.52 4.11 12.14
CA SER A 211 -23.22 3.09 13.14
C SER A 211 -23.26 1.69 12.51
N GLN A 212 -22.26 0.88 12.83
CA GLN A 212 -22.11 -0.50 12.40
C GLN A 212 -21.87 -1.41 13.61
N GLY A 213 -22.14 -2.70 13.42
CA GLY A 213 -21.75 -3.77 14.33
C GLY A 213 -21.13 -4.91 13.53
N LEU A 214 -20.33 -5.75 14.20
CA LEU A 214 -19.85 -6.97 13.56
C LEU A 214 -21.06 -7.83 13.14
N PRO A 215 -21.10 -8.34 11.90
CA PRO A 215 -22.13 -9.26 11.50
C PRO A 215 -22.09 -10.54 12.34
N SER A 216 -23.27 -11.10 12.67
CA SER A 216 -23.34 -12.33 13.47
C SER A 216 -22.88 -13.58 12.72
N SER A 217 -22.99 -13.60 11.39
CA SER A 217 -22.68 -14.76 10.55
C SER A 217 -22.19 -14.39 9.15
N ASN A 218 -22.48 -13.19 8.66
CA ASN A 218 -22.10 -12.74 7.33
C ASN A 218 -20.60 -12.44 7.26
N VAL A 219 -19.96 -12.85 6.17
CA VAL A 219 -18.52 -12.60 5.94
C VAL A 219 -18.23 -11.14 5.61
N ILE A 220 -19.16 -10.45 4.94
CA ILE A 220 -18.96 -9.06 4.52
C ILE A 220 -19.16 -8.12 5.71
N VAL A 221 -18.11 -7.39 6.06
CA VAL A 221 -18.10 -6.31 7.04
C VAL A 221 -18.22 -4.98 6.29
N GLN A 222 -19.09 -4.09 6.77
CA GLN A 222 -19.36 -2.79 6.14
C GLN A 222 -18.55 -1.66 6.81
N PRO A 223 -18.10 -0.64 6.06
CA PRO A 223 -17.44 0.51 6.66
C PRO A 223 -18.42 1.34 7.52
N GLY A 224 -17.87 2.08 8.48
CA GLY A 224 -18.63 2.92 9.40
C GLY A 224 -18.07 2.91 10.82
N ILE A 225 -18.93 3.22 11.78
CA ILE A 225 -18.54 3.45 13.18
C ILE A 225 -18.93 2.24 14.05
N TYR A 226 -17.92 1.56 14.58
CA TYR A 226 -18.04 0.44 15.50
C TYR A 226 -17.81 0.93 16.93
N SER A 227 -18.89 1.05 17.70
CA SER A 227 -18.83 1.53 19.09
C SER A 227 -18.46 0.43 20.09
N ALA A 228 -18.86 -0.81 19.81
CA ALA A 228 -18.49 -1.97 20.60
C ALA A 228 -17.13 -2.51 20.16
N LEU A 229 -16.35 -3.06 21.10
CA LEU A 229 -15.08 -3.71 20.83
C LEU A 229 -15.30 -4.98 19.99
N PRO A 230 -14.89 -5.01 18.71
CA PRO A 230 -14.88 -6.22 17.90
C PRO A 230 -13.81 -7.17 18.44
N VAL A 231 -14.19 -8.41 18.73
CA VAL A 231 -13.25 -9.48 19.09
C VAL A 231 -13.43 -10.61 18.08
N LEU A 232 -12.45 -10.76 17.21
CA LEU A 232 -12.43 -11.74 16.14
C LEU A 232 -11.62 -12.96 16.60
N ASN A 233 -12.35 -14.04 16.85
CA ASN A 233 -11.83 -15.34 17.22
C ASN A 233 -12.81 -16.41 16.70
N GLY A 234 -12.27 -17.57 16.31
CA GLY A 234 -13.10 -18.69 15.85
C GLY A 234 -12.72 -19.28 14.48
N ALA A 235 -11.63 -18.84 13.86
CA ALA A 235 -11.18 -19.30 12.55
C ALA A 235 -12.19 -18.96 11.43
N HIS A 236 -12.73 -17.75 11.49
CA HIS A 236 -13.64 -17.21 10.47
C HIS A 236 -12.92 -16.36 9.42
N CYS A 237 -13.59 -16.13 8.29
CA CYS A 237 -13.21 -15.11 7.31
C CYS A 237 -14.06 -13.87 7.43
N TRP A 238 -13.42 -12.72 7.31
CA TRP A 238 -14.05 -11.41 7.28
C TRP A 238 -13.54 -10.61 6.08
N PHE A 239 -14.45 -10.33 5.16
CA PHE A 239 -14.16 -9.47 4.01
C PHE A 239 -14.55 -8.02 4.33
N LEU A 240 -13.58 -7.12 4.36
CA LEU A 240 -13.85 -5.70 4.53
C LEU A 240 -14.25 -5.08 3.19
N ALA A 241 -15.48 -4.58 3.10
CA ALA A 241 -15.89 -3.72 1.99
C ALA A 241 -15.07 -2.42 1.97
N GLY A 242 -14.83 -1.82 0.80
CA GLY A 242 -14.03 -0.59 0.71
C GLY A 242 -14.64 0.57 1.51
N GLY A 243 -13.82 1.27 2.30
CA GLY A 243 -14.30 2.35 3.17
C GLY A 243 -13.43 2.58 4.42
N VAL A 244 -13.89 3.48 5.29
CA VAL A 244 -13.24 3.79 6.57
C VAL A 244 -13.94 3.03 7.70
N TYR A 245 -13.15 2.35 8.54
CA TYR A 245 -13.65 1.60 9.70
C TYR A 245 -13.19 2.29 10.97
N THR A 246 -14.12 2.96 11.66
CA THR A 246 -13.82 3.67 12.91
C THR A 246 -14.15 2.79 14.11
N PHE A 247 -13.13 2.33 14.81
CA PHE A 247 -13.26 1.46 16.00
C PHE A 247 -13.09 2.26 17.29
N GLN A 248 -14.19 2.71 17.88
CA GLN A 248 -14.16 3.60 19.04
C GLN A 248 -13.58 2.93 20.30
N ALA A 249 -13.84 1.64 20.48
CA ALA A 249 -13.34 0.85 21.62
C ALA A 249 -12.07 0.05 21.29
N GLY A 250 -11.53 0.18 20.07
CA GLY A 250 -10.47 -0.68 19.56
C GLY A 250 -10.98 -1.88 18.76
N ALA A 251 -10.08 -2.76 18.32
CA ALA A 251 -10.36 -4.01 17.65
C ALA A 251 -9.33 -5.08 18.02
N ILE A 252 -9.80 -6.31 18.22
CA ILE A 252 -8.97 -7.46 18.55
C ILE A 252 -9.18 -8.54 17.50
N ASN A 253 -8.10 -9.01 16.88
CA ASN A 253 -8.09 -10.23 16.08
C ASN A 253 -7.07 -11.22 16.65
N THR A 254 -7.53 -12.33 17.19
CA THR A 254 -6.65 -13.35 17.78
C THR A 254 -6.81 -14.73 17.15
N GLY A 255 -7.66 -14.86 16.13
CA GLY A 255 -8.02 -16.18 15.60
C GLY A 255 -8.69 -16.21 14.24
N ASP A 256 -8.94 -15.06 13.59
CA ASP A 256 -9.67 -14.99 12.33
C ASP A 256 -8.81 -14.41 11.21
N PHE A 257 -9.25 -14.59 9.95
CA PHE A 257 -8.66 -13.97 8.77
C PHE A 257 -9.47 -12.73 8.39
N VAL A 258 -8.85 -11.55 8.41
CA VAL A 258 -9.46 -10.29 7.98
C VAL A 258 -8.74 -9.73 6.75
N SER A 259 -9.47 -9.46 5.68
CA SER A 259 -8.89 -8.82 4.49
C SER A 259 -9.91 -8.12 3.60
N ASN A 260 -9.46 -7.18 2.77
CA ASN A 260 -10.22 -6.60 1.66
C ASN A 260 -9.79 -7.14 0.28
N GLU A 261 -8.97 -8.20 0.26
CA GLU A 261 -8.39 -8.80 -0.94
C GLU A 261 -9.39 -9.68 -1.71
N LEU A 262 -9.58 -9.42 -3.00
CA LEU A 262 -10.55 -10.14 -3.83
C LEU A 262 -9.82 -11.22 -4.65
N LYS A 263 -10.04 -12.50 -4.30
CA LYS A 263 -9.35 -13.64 -4.90
C LYS A 263 -10.30 -14.56 -5.68
N PRO A 264 -9.82 -15.25 -6.74
CA PRO A 264 -10.62 -16.26 -7.41
C PRO A 264 -10.78 -17.51 -6.53
N PRO A 265 -11.79 -18.37 -6.78
CA PRO A 265 -11.77 -19.73 -6.26
C PRO A 265 -10.63 -20.54 -6.91
N ASP A 266 -10.03 -21.48 -6.18
CA ASP A 266 -8.92 -22.31 -6.68
C ASP A 266 -7.81 -21.49 -7.38
N GLU A 267 -7.11 -20.63 -6.63
CA GLU A 267 -5.96 -19.86 -7.12
C GLU A 267 -4.93 -20.79 -7.80
N PRO A 268 -4.41 -20.41 -8.99
CA PRO A 268 -3.50 -21.24 -9.78
C PRO A 268 -2.10 -21.32 -9.18
N ASP A 269 -1.36 -22.40 -9.40
CA ASP A 269 0.09 -22.39 -9.19
C ASP A 269 0.74 -21.40 -10.16
N ALA A 270 1.61 -20.52 -9.64
CA ALA A 270 2.24 -19.46 -10.43
C ALA A 270 3.09 -19.98 -11.61
N SER A 271 3.53 -21.25 -11.56
CA SER A 271 4.29 -21.88 -12.65
C SER A 271 3.43 -22.74 -13.58
N ASN A 272 2.21 -23.10 -13.17
CA ASN A 272 1.31 -23.93 -13.95
C ASN A 272 -0.16 -23.65 -13.61
N ASN A 273 -0.85 -22.95 -14.52
CA ASN A 273 -2.25 -22.57 -14.34
C ASN A 273 -3.24 -23.76 -14.32
N GLN A 274 -2.82 -25.00 -14.60
CA GLN A 274 -3.67 -26.18 -14.49
C GLN A 274 -3.59 -26.85 -13.12
N VAL A 275 -2.66 -26.40 -12.28
CA VAL A 275 -2.44 -26.90 -10.93
C VAL A 275 -2.93 -25.84 -9.96
N ARG A 276 -3.55 -26.29 -8.87
CA ARG A 276 -3.96 -25.42 -7.78
C ARG A 276 -2.76 -25.04 -6.93
N ALA A 277 -2.62 -23.78 -6.55
CA ALA A 277 -1.56 -23.37 -5.64
C ALA A 277 -1.69 -24.09 -4.29
N THR A 278 -0.55 -24.53 -3.75
CA THR A 278 -0.49 -25.18 -2.42
C THR A 278 -1.00 -24.27 -1.32
N ASN A 279 -0.64 -22.98 -1.37
CA ASN A 279 -1.11 -21.96 -0.44
C ASN A 279 -2.14 -21.10 -1.15
N GLN A 280 -3.37 -21.10 -0.64
CA GLN A 280 -4.40 -20.19 -1.11
C GLN A 280 -4.49 -19.03 -0.14
N PHE A 281 -4.79 -17.84 -0.62
CA PHE A 281 -4.82 -16.62 0.16
C PHE A 281 -5.84 -16.73 1.30
N TRP A 282 -7.08 -17.11 1.01
CA TRP A 282 -8.13 -17.28 2.02
C TRP A 282 -8.10 -18.65 2.72
N ARG A 283 -6.94 -19.33 2.69
CA ARG A 283 -6.67 -20.56 3.42
C ARG A 283 -5.37 -20.43 4.20
N SER A 284 -5.50 -19.91 5.41
CA SER A 284 -4.41 -19.84 6.36
C SER A 284 -4.93 -20.15 7.76
N SER A 285 -4.04 -20.57 8.67
CA SER A 285 -4.33 -20.54 10.10
C SER A 285 -5.58 -21.29 10.58
N GLY A 286 -5.92 -22.41 9.92
CA GLY A 286 -7.12 -23.19 10.26
C GLY A 286 -8.42 -22.66 9.68
N VAL A 287 -8.36 -21.56 8.92
CA VAL A 287 -9.45 -20.99 8.14
C VAL A 287 -9.47 -21.61 6.74
N GLN A 288 -10.67 -21.85 6.18
CA GLN A 288 -10.85 -22.43 4.85
C GLN A 288 -12.00 -21.75 4.10
N CYS A 289 -11.67 -20.63 3.46
CA CYS A 289 -12.59 -19.81 2.67
C CYS A 289 -12.06 -19.51 1.26
N ASP A 290 -11.04 -20.23 0.82
CA ASP A 290 -10.40 -20.12 -0.49
C ASP A 290 -11.33 -20.39 -1.67
N GLY A 291 -12.50 -20.96 -1.42
CA GLY A 291 -13.45 -21.31 -2.47
C GLY A 291 -12.91 -22.40 -3.39
N ALA A 292 -13.78 -22.88 -4.27
CA ALA A 292 -13.43 -23.89 -5.26
C ALA A 292 -14.44 -23.83 -6.40
N PHE A 293 -14.09 -24.32 -7.58
CA PHE A 293 -15.07 -24.47 -8.66
C PHE A 293 -14.99 -25.82 -9.35
N GLN A 294 -16.05 -26.19 -10.06
CA GLN A 294 -16.11 -27.40 -10.88
C GLN A 294 -16.71 -27.09 -12.24
N VAL A 295 -16.29 -27.89 -13.22
CA VAL A 295 -16.81 -27.88 -14.57
C VAL A 295 -17.28 -29.30 -14.86
N ASN A 296 -18.59 -29.48 -15.01
CA ASN A 296 -19.21 -30.78 -15.25
C ASN A 296 -19.93 -30.78 -16.59
N LYS A 297 -19.95 -31.95 -17.22
CA LYS A 297 -20.79 -32.20 -18.39
C LYS A 297 -22.20 -32.53 -17.94
N GLN A 298 -23.20 -31.92 -18.56
CA GLN A 298 -24.62 -32.23 -18.33
C GLN A 298 -25.34 -32.43 -19.65
N THR A 299 -26.49 -33.09 -19.61
CA THR A 299 -27.37 -33.18 -20.77
C THR A 299 -28.19 -31.89 -20.90
N GLY A 300 -28.16 -31.31 -22.09
CA GLY A 300 -28.75 -30.03 -22.44
C GLY A 300 -29.73 -30.10 -23.60
N PRO A 301 -30.24 -28.94 -24.06
CA PRO A 301 -31.16 -28.86 -25.18
C PRO A 301 -30.46 -28.64 -26.54
N ARG A 302 -29.14 -28.39 -26.58
CA ARG A 302 -28.41 -27.94 -27.79
C ARG A 302 -27.04 -28.60 -27.94
N ASP A 303 -26.54 -28.63 -29.17
CA ASP A 303 -25.18 -29.09 -29.48
C ASP A 303 -24.18 -27.94 -29.32
N LEU A 304 -23.19 -28.13 -28.46
CA LEU A 304 -22.00 -27.29 -28.42
C LEU A 304 -20.90 -27.88 -29.31
N PRO A 305 -19.98 -27.05 -29.82
CA PRO A 305 -18.79 -27.53 -30.53
C PRO A 305 -18.06 -28.64 -29.76
N PHE A 306 -17.85 -29.78 -30.42
CA PHE A 306 -17.16 -30.91 -29.82
C PHE A 306 -15.68 -30.63 -29.61
N GLY A 307 -15.13 -31.26 -28.57
CA GLY A 307 -13.72 -31.20 -28.21
C GLY A 307 -13.49 -30.66 -26.81
N GLN A 308 -12.23 -30.34 -26.54
CA GLN A 308 -11.78 -29.91 -25.22
C GLN A 308 -12.01 -28.41 -25.02
N TRP A 309 -13.00 -28.07 -24.21
CA TRP A 309 -13.19 -26.72 -23.69
C TRP A 309 -12.34 -26.50 -22.45
N SER A 310 -11.94 -25.26 -22.20
CA SER A 310 -11.22 -24.86 -21.00
C SER A 310 -11.87 -23.64 -20.34
N PHE A 311 -11.86 -23.57 -19.01
CA PHE A 311 -12.56 -22.55 -18.23
C PHE A 311 -11.69 -22.00 -17.11
N VAL A 312 -11.81 -20.70 -16.88
CA VAL A 312 -11.29 -19.99 -15.70
C VAL A 312 -12.38 -19.07 -15.13
N ILE A 313 -12.33 -18.85 -13.82
CA ILE A 313 -13.31 -18.07 -13.07
C ILE A 313 -12.61 -16.88 -12.42
N THR A 314 -13.24 -15.71 -12.43
CA THR A 314 -12.81 -14.55 -11.63
C THR A 314 -13.91 -14.16 -10.65
N SER A 315 -13.51 -13.70 -9.47
CA SER A 315 -14.40 -13.08 -8.49
C SER A 315 -14.60 -11.63 -8.85
N VAL A 316 -15.85 -11.16 -8.84
CA VAL A 316 -16.21 -9.79 -9.19
C VAL A 316 -16.95 -9.13 -8.03
N ARG A 317 -16.59 -7.89 -7.72
CA ARG A 317 -17.27 -7.04 -6.75
C ARG A 317 -17.48 -5.64 -7.30
N THR A 318 -18.56 -4.97 -6.93
CA THR A 318 -18.70 -3.53 -7.15
C THR A 318 -18.61 -2.80 -5.83
N ASP A 319 -17.63 -1.91 -5.70
CA ASP A 319 -17.48 -1.01 -4.56
C ASP A 319 -17.90 0.41 -4.96
N THR A 320 -18.38 1.21 -4.00
CA THR A 320 -18.86 2.58 -4.29
C THR A 320 -18.13 3.58 -3.42
N TYR A 321 -17.63 4.65 -4.04
CA TYR A 321 -16.99 5.77 -3.36
C TYR A 321 -17.53 7.09 -3.90
N ASN A 322 -17.97 7.98 -3.00
CA ASN A 322 -18.62 9.26 -3.34
C ASN A 322 -19.74 9.13 -4.41
N GLY A 323 -20.54 8.07 -4.32
CA GLY A 323 -21.65 7.82 -5.26
C GLY A 323 -21.23 7.26 -6.64
N VAL A 324 -19.93 7.07 -6.89
CA VAL A 324 -19.41 6.43 -8.10
C VAL A 324 -19.09 4.98 -7.80
N SER A 325 -19.58 4.07 -8.64
CA SER A 325 -19.31 2.64 -8.53
C SER A 325 -18.11 2.21 -9.37
N TYR A 326 -17.28 1.36 -8.78
CA TYR A 326 -16.06 0.82 -9.34
C TYR A 326 -16.12 -0.71 -9.31
N THR A 327 -15.99 -1.35 -10.47
CA THR A 327 -15.96 -2.82 -10.56
C THR A 327 -14.55 -3.32 -10.30
N ARG A 328 -14.42 -4.25 -9.35
CA ARG A 328 -13.23 -5.03 -9.05
C ARG A 328 -13.37 -6.43 -9.62
N GLU A 329 -12.29 -6.97 -10.14
CA GLU A 329 -12.25 -8.31 -10.70
C GLU A 329 -10.91 -8.98 -10.39
N SER A 330 -10.93 -10.14 -9.74
CA SER A 330 -9.72 -10.89 -9.39
C SER A 330 -8.97 -11.40 -10.63
N ALA A 331 -7.72 -11.78 -10.43
CA ALA A 331 -7.02 -12.65 -11.37
C ALA A 331 -7.81 -13.96 -11.61
N PRO A 332 -7.62 -14.63 -12.76
CA PRO A 332 -8.29 -15.90 -13.06
C PRO A 332 -7.85 -17.03 -12.12
N SER A 333 -8.80 -17.91 -11.80
CA SER A 333 -8.57 -19.19 -11.14
C SER A 333 -7.61 -20.09 -11.94
N MET A 334 -7.22 -21.23 -11.35
CA MET A 334 -6.70 -22.34 -12.13
C MET A 334 -7.65 -22.72 -13.27
N CYS A 335 -7.10 -23.21 -14.36
CA CYS A 335 -7.82 -23.65 -15.52
C CYS A 335 -8.33 -25.08 -15.34
N ARG A 336 -9.61 -25.29 -15.66
CA ARG A 336 -10.21 -26.63 -15.76
C ARG A 336 -10.66 -26.89 -17.17
N SER A 337 -10.44 -28.10 -17.67
CA SER A 337 -10.86 -28.51 -19.01
C SER A 337 -11.96 -29.57 -18.96
N LEU A 338 -12.87 -29.52 -19.93
CA LEU A 338 -13.97 -30.45 -20.09
C LEU A 338 -14.07 -30.87 -21.56
N ASN A 339 -14.10 -32.17 -21.83
CA ASN A 339 -14.28 -32.69 -23.19
C ASN A 339 -15.76 -32.92 -23.49
N LEU A 340 -16.29 -32.23 -24.50
CA LEU A 340 -17.64 -32.44 -25.03
C LEU A 340 -17.57 -33.34 -26.25
N ASN A 341 -18.30 -34.45 -26.23
CA ASN A 341 -18.14 -35.52 -27.22
C ASN A 341 -19.45 -36.21 -27.61
N ASN A 342 -20.57 -35.78 -27.03
CA ASN A 342 -21.91 -36.24 -27.39
C ASN A 342 -22.76 -35.05 -27.84
N HIS A 343 -23.78 -35.36 -28.63
CA HIS A 343 -24.88 -34.43 -28.86
C HIS A 343 -25.57 -34.07 -27.54
N PHE A 344 -26.06 -32.84 -27.46
CA PHE A 344 -26.74 -32.31 -26.28
C PHE A 344 -25.88 -32.27 -25.01
N ASP A 345 -24.55 -32.15 -25.15
CA ASP A 345 -23.67 -31.88 -24.02
C ASP A 345 -23.66 -30.36 -23.71
N ASP A 346 -24.17 -29.98 -22.53
CA ASP A 346 -24.06 -28.64 -21.92
C ASP A 346 -22.96 -28.63 -20.83
N VAL A 347 -22.55 -27.43 -20.41
CA VAL A 347 -21.50 -27.25 -19.39
C VAL A 347 -22.05 -26.66 -18.09
N GLN A 348 -21.92 -27.39 -17.00
CA GLN A 348 -22.30 -26.92 -15.67
C GLN A 348 -21.09 -26.38 -14.95
N ILE A 349 -21.19 -25.13 -14.50
CA ILE A 349 -20.24 -24.53 -13.58
C ILE A 349 -20.87 -24.50 -12.20
N LEU A 350 -20.11 -24.94 -11.20
CA LEU A 350 -20.46 -24.90 -9.78
C LEU A 350 -19.34 -24.19 -9.04
N ILE A 351 -19.65 -23.25 -8.15
CA ILE A 351 -18.66 -22.40 -7.46
C ILE A 351 -19.00 -22.36 -5.97
N SER A 352 -18.04 -22.72 -5.12
CA SER A 352 -18.02 -22.36 -3.71
C SER A 352 -17.36 -20.99 -3.56
N ASN A 353 -18.02 -20.07 -2.88
CA ASN A 353 -17.66 -18.66 -2.92
C ASN A 353 -16.42 -18.35 -2.08
N PRO A 354 -15.39 -17.68 -2.63
CA PRO A 354 -14.41 -16.96 -1.81
C PRO A 354 -15.03 -15.66 -1.24
N PRO A 355 -14.48 -15.11 -0.13
CA PRO A 355 -14.95 -13.89 0.49
C PRO A 355 -15.02 -12.69 -0.48
N GLY A 356 -16.07 -11.88 -0.33
CA GLY A 356 -16.19 -10.56 -0.96
C GLY A 356 -16.81 -10.51 -2.35
N ALA A 357 -16.87 -11.63 -3.08
CA ALA A 357 -17.49 -11.68 -4.40
C ALA A 357 -19.00 -11.34 -4.35
N THR A 358 -19.47 -10.51 -5.29
CA THR A 358 -20.90 -10.29 -5.54
C THR A 358 -21.38 -10.98 -6.81
N SER A 359 -20.44 -11.43 -7.65
CA SER A 359 -20.69 -12.26 -8.82
C SER A 359 -19.39 -12.93 -9.27
N PHE A 360 -19.47 -13.86 -10.22
CA PHE A 360 -18.33 -14.51 -10.85
C PHE A 360 -18.41 -14.37 -12.36
N ASN A 361 -17.32 -13.98 -13.01
CA ASN A 361 -17.23 -14.08 -14.46
C ASN A 361 -16.70 -15.46 -14.84
N VAL A 362 -17.36 -16.10 -15.81
CA VAL A 362 -16.93 -17.37 -16.39
C VAL A 362 -16.30 -17.08 -17.73
N TYR A 363 -15.02 -17.41 -17.85
CA TYR A 363 -14.29 -17.32 -19.09
C TYR A 363 -14.11 -18.70 -19.71
N ALA A 364 -14.31 -18.80 -21.02
CA ALA A 364 -14.21 -20.05 -21.77
C ALA A 364 -13.24 -19.92 -22.95
N ALA A 365 -12.45 -20.96 -23.18
CA ALA A 365 -11.68 -21.16 -24.39
C ALA A 365 -12.38 -22.25 -25.24
N PRO A 366 -12.75 -21.96 -26.50
CA PRO A 366 -13.33 -22.95 -27.41
C PRO A 366 -12.37 -24.12 -27.70
N PRO A 367 -12.89 -25.24 -28.24
CA PRO A 367 -12.09 -26.39 -28.62
C PRO A 367 -10.95 -25.99 -29.54
N SER A 368 -9.73 -26.13 -29.05
CA SER A 368 -8.50 -25.81 -29.78
C SER A 368 -7.34 -26.65 -29.25
N SER A 369 -6.22 -26.69 -29.97
CA SER A 369 -4.99 -27.36 -29.53
C SER A 369 -4.33 -26.69 -28.32
N ASN A 370 -4.77 -25.49 -27.94
CA ASN A 370 -4.11 -24.69 -26.92
C ASN A 370 -4.67 -24.93 -25.51
N GLY A 371 -5.90 -25.46 -25.38
CA GLY A 371 -6.53 -25.78 -24.09
C GLY A 371 -6.39 -24.65 -23.07
N CYS A 372 -5.79 -24.95 -21.91
CA CYS A 372 -5.57 -23.99 -20.84
C CYS A 372 -4.58 -22.84 -21.15
N ASN A 373 -3.98 -22.81 -22.34
CA ASN A 373 -3.21 -21.66 -22.84
C ASN A 373 -4.11 -20.61 -23.52
N GLY A 374 -5.41 -20.88 -23.68
CA GLY A 374 -6.38 -19.95 -24.25
C GLY A 374 -6.31 -19.81 -25.79
N PRO A 375 -6.87 -18.73 -26.36
CA PRO A 375 -7.41 -17.56 -25.66
C PRO A 375 -8.74 -17.84 -24.94
N PHE A 376 -8.97 -17.14 -23.83
CA PHE A 376 -10.22 -17.20 -23.06
C PHE A 376 -11.09 -15.97 -23.35
N GLY A 377 -12.40 -16.16 -23.47
CA GLY A 377 -13.38 -15.08 -23.63
C GLY A 377 -14.48 -15.16 -22.57
N LEU A 378 -15.00 -14.01 -22.12
CA LEU A 378 -16.10 -13.96 -21.16
C LEU A 378 -17.36 -14.62 -21.75
N ALA A 379 -17.80 -15.73 -21.18
CA ALA A 379 -18.99 -16.45 -21.61
C ALA A 379 -20.25 -15.96 -20.88
N THR A 380 -20.16 -15.80 -19.56
CA THR A 380 -21.29 -15.33 -18.73
C THR A 380 -20.81 -14.73 -17.41
N ASN A 381 -21.74 -14.10 -16.69
CA ASN A 381 -21.59 -13.70 -15.29
C ASN A 381 -22.63 -14.44 -14.43
N ILE A 382 -22.22 -14.89 -13.25
CA ILE A 382 -23.06 -15.60 -12.27
C ILE A 382 -23.17 -14.70 -11.03
N PRO A 383 -24.34 -14.13 -10.71
CA PRO A 383 -24.50 -13.33 -9.49
C PRO A 383 -24.42 -14.20 -8.25
N VAL A 384 -23.85 -13.67 -7.17
CA VAL A 384 -23.95 -14.29 -5.84
C VAL A 384 -25.33 -14.01 -5.27
N VAL A 385 -26.05 -15.07 -4.86
CA VAL A 385 -27.42 -14.96 -4.35
C VAL A 385 -27.43 -15.14 -2.83
N GLY A 386 -28.00 -14.17 -2.13
CA GLY A 386 -28.08 -14.18 -0.66
C GLY A 386 -26.80 -13.65 -0.01
N SER A 387 -26.58 -14.03 1.25
CA SER A 387 -25.41 -13.60 2.02
C SER A 387 -24.41 -14.73 2.15
N MET A 388 -23.13 -14.42 1.90
CA MET A 388 -22.02 -15.32 2.23
C MET A 388 -21.88 -15.40 3.75
N THR A 389 -21.92 -16.60 4.32
CA THR A 389 -21.80 -16.80 5.76
C THR A 389 -20.75 -17.86 6.10
N ASN A 390 -20.01 -17.63 7.19
CA ASN A 390 -18.99 -18.58 7.69
C ASN A 390 -19.56 -19.97 8.05
N ALA A 391 -20.89 -20.10 8.20
CA ALA A 391 -21.58 -21.35 8.52
C ALA A 391 -22.24 -22.04 7.31
N ASN A 392 -22.17 -21.48 6.10
CA ASN A 392 -22.84 -22.05 4.92
C ASN A 392 -22.00 -23.18 4.30
N LEU A 393 -22.13 -24.38 4.86
CA LEU A 393 -21.39 -25.57 4.44
C LEU A 393 -22.14 -26.45 3.39
N SER A 394 -23.32 -26.04 2.91
CA SER A 394 -24.16 -26.89 2.04
C SER A 394 -25.20 -26.13 1.20
N PRO A 395 -25.40 -26.49 -0.08
CA PRO A 395 -24.72 -27.57 -0.82
C PRO A 395 -23.34 -27.11 -1.30
N CYS A 396 -22.30 -27.92 -1.13
CA CYS A 396 -21.00 -27.73 -1.77
C CYS A 396 -21.02 -28.30 -3.20
N PRO A 397 -20.37 -27.67 -4.20
CA PRO A 397 -19.84 -28.43 -5.32
C PRO A 397 -18.94 -29.52 -4.73
N ASN A 398 -19.25 -30.81 -4.94
CA ASN A 398 -18.52 -31.91 -4.33
C ASN A 398 -17.12 -32.03 -4.95
N VAL A 399 -16.21 -31.13 -4.57
CA VAL A 399 -14.78 -31.22 -4.85
C VAL A 399 -14.17 -32.15 -3.80
N ASN A 400 -13.54 -33.22 -4.27
CA ASN A 400 -12.94 -34.24 -3.41
C ASN A 400 -11.99 -33.61 -2.37
N GLY A 401 -12.42 -33.54 -1.11
CA GLY A 401 -11.58 -33.20 0.04
C GLY A 401 -12.11 -32.04 0.88
N ASN A 402 -12.75 -32.37 2.01
CA ASN A 402 -13.09 -31.54 3.18
C ASN A 402 -13.07 -30.01 3.01
N GLY A 403 -14.25 -29.40 3.02
CA GLY A 403 -14.45 -28.00 3.43
C GLY A 403 -14.80 -27.05 2.28
N CYS A 404 -16.08 -26.76 2.12
CA CYS A 404 -16.50 -25.50 1.50
C CYS A 404 -17.41 -24.77 2.47
N SER A 405 -17.25 -23.46 2.48
CA SER A 405 -18.03 -22.52 3.25
C SER A 405 -18.37 -21.33 2.34
N LEU A 406 -19.27 -20.45 2.80
CA LEU A 406 -19.59 -19.14 2.22
C LEU A 406 -20.57 -19.08 1.04
N GLY A 407 -21.03 -20.20 0.46
CA GLY A 407 -22.10 -20.19 -0.57
C GLY A 407 -21.89 -21.21 -1.68
N ASN A 408 -22.90 -21.33 -2.55
CA ASN A 408 -22.82 -22.16 -3.76
C ASN A 408 -23.61 -21.53 -4.90
N GLU A 409 -22.88 -21.10 -5.92
CA GLU A 409 -23.45 -20.60 -7.16
C GLU A 409 -23.30 -21.62 -8.28
N SER A 410 -24.27 -21.63 -9.19
CA SER A 410 -24.25 -22.54 -10.33
C SER A 410 -24.83 -21.92 -11.58
N VAL A 411 -24.36 -22.35 -12.74
CA VAL A 411 -24.97 -22.00 -14.03
C VAL A 411 -24.86 -23.17 -15.00
N MET A 412 -25.86 -23.28 -15.87
CA MET A 412 -25.85 -24.17 -17.02
C MET A 412 -25.54 -23.34 -18.27
N LEU A 413 -24.40 -23.61 -18.90
CA LEU A 413 -23.98 -22.95 -20.13
C LEU A 413 -24.41 -23.79 -21.33
N SER A 414 -25.18 -23.16 -22.20
CA SER A 414 -25.58 -23.70 -23.50
C SER A 414 -25.42 -22.61 -24.56
N SER A 415 -26.46 -21.80 -24.79
CA SER A 415 -26.45 -20.72 -25.79
C SER A 415 -25.33 -19.69 -25.62
N GLN A 416 -24.75 -19.57 -24.43
CA GLN A 416 -23.62 -18.69 -24.14
C GLN A 416 -22.32 -19.14 -24.83
N LEU A 417 -22.18 -20.44 -25.09
CA LEU A 417 -21.00 -21.05 -25.73
C LEU A 417 -21.25 -21.44 -27.19
N ASP A 418 -22.48 -21.22 -27.69
CA ASP A 418 -22.86 -21.51 -29.07
C ASP A 418 -22.27 -20.47 -30.04
N SER A 419 -22.22 -20.82 -31.32
CA SER A 419 -21.84 -19.90 -32.39
C SER A 419 -22.72 -18.63 -32.35
N PRO A 420 -22.15 -17.41 -32.37
CA PRO A 420 -20.78 -17.08 -32.76
C PRO A 420 -19.82 -16.75 -31.58
N PHE A 421 -19.94 -17.39 -30.40
CA PHE A 421 -19.02 -17.13 -29.29
C PHE A 421 -17.55 -17.29 -29.69
N ALA A 422 -16.76 -16.24 -29.49
CA ALA A 422 -15.33 -16.24 -29.77
C ALA A 422 -14.60 -15.31 -28.80
N PRO A 423 -13.46 -15.76 -28.21
CA PRO A 423 -12.55 -14.88 -27.49
C PRO A 423 -12.08 -13.73 -28.37
N ASN A 424 -12.15 -12.51 -27.84
CA ASN A 424 -11.80 -11.28 -28.53
C ASN A 424 -11.06 -10.34 -27.58
N GLY A 425 -9.74 -10.22 -27.75
CA GLY A 425 -8.90 -9.31 -26.95
C GLY A 425 -9.19 -7.82 -27.18
N ALA A 426 -9.93 -7.46 -28.24
CA ALA A 426 -10.39 -6.10 -28.49
C ALA A 426 -11.77 -5.81 -27.86
N ALA A 427 -12.48 -6.81 -27.33
CA ALA A 427 -13.74 -6.59 -26.63
C ALA A 427 -13.47 -5.90 -25.27
N ALA A 428 -14.31 -4.92 -24.93
CA ALA A 428 -14.20 -4.21 -23.67
C ALA A 428 -14.45 -5.17 -22.49
N PRO A 429 -13.67 -5.12 -21.40
CA PRO A 429 -13.90 -6.05 -20.30
C PRO A 429 -15.29 -5.93 -19.67
N GLY A 430 -15.82 -7.09 -19.25
CA GLY A 430 -17.21 -7.25 -18.84
C GLY A 430 -18.20 -7.47 -20.00
N THR A 431 -17.74 -7.48 -21.26
CA THR A 431 -18.58 -7.85 -22.42
C THR A 431 -18.25 -9.24 -22.93
N THR A 432 -19.23 -9.91 -23.55
CA THR A 432 -19.06 -11.27 -24.09
C THR A 432 -17.84 -11.37 -25.01
N GLY A 433 -17.02 -12.40 -24.80
CA GLY A 433 -15.79 -12.64 -25.54
C GLY A 433 -14.56 -11.88 -25.03
N ALA A 434 -14.70 -10.87 -24.16
CA ALA A 434 -13.55 -10.14 -23.62
C ALA A 434 -12.60 -11.04 -22.84
N TYR A 435 -11.30 -10.70 -22.83
CA TYR A 435 -10.29 -11.48 -22.13
C TYR A 435 -10.38 -11.27 -20.59
N PRO A 436 -9.99 -12.29 -19.81
CA PRO A 436 -9.85 -12.15 -18.36
C PRO A 436 -8.76 -11.13 -18.00
N PRO A 437 -8.71 -10.66 -16.74
CA PRO A 437 -7.56 -9.94 -16.21
C PRO A 437 -6.26 -10.75 -16.29
N ASP A 438 -5.13 -10.10 -16.02
CA ASP A 438 -3.83 -10.77 -15.98
C ASP A 438 -3.79 -11.83 -14.87
N ALA A 439 -2.98 -12.86 -15.08
CA ALA A 439 -2.76 -13.91 -14.10
C ALA A 439 -2.04 -13.37 -12.85
N GLU A 440 -2.24 -14.05 -11.72
CA GLU A 440 -1.49 -13.78 -10.50
C GLU A 440 0.03 -13.88 -10.71
N THR A 441 0.78 -13.18 -9.87
CA THR A 441 2.23 -13.26 -9.85
C THR A 441 2.69 -14.22 -8.74
N ALA A 442 3.92 -14.72 -8.89
CA ALA A 442 4.48 -15.64 -7.93
C ALA A 442 4.45 -15.09 -6.49
N PRO A 443 4.34 -15.96 -5.47
CA PRO A 443 4.41 -15.54 -4.08
C PRO A 443 5.67 -14.73 -3.80
N LEU A 444 5.57 -13.77 -2.88
CA LEU A 444 6.72 -12.95 -2.44
C LEU A 444 7.89 -13.83 -1.97
N THR A 445 7.57 -14.92 -1.29
CA THR A 445 8.51 -15.94 -0.83
C THR A 445 7.82 -17.30 -0.83
N ALA A 446 8.59 -18.37 -0.97
CA ALA A 446 8.08 -19.73 -0.90
C ALA A 446 7.32 -19.97 0.42
N GLY A 447 6.13 -20.58 0.34
CA GLY A 447 5.28 -20.82 1.51
C GLY A 447 4.16 -19.79 1.69
N LEU A 448 4.14 -18.70 0.91
CA LEU A 448 3.06 -17.72 0.91
C LEU A 448 2.09 -17.93 -0.25
N PRO A 449 0.88 -17.33 -0.18
CA PRO A 449 -0.02 -17.23 -1.33
C PRO A 449 0.53 -16.38 -2.46
N ASN A 450 -0.04 -16.56 -3.65
CA ASN A 450 0.27 -15.73 -4.81
C ASN A 450 -0.06 -14.26 -4.58
N GLN A 451 0.71 -13.41 -5.23
CA GLN A 451 0.45 -11.97 -5.24
C GLN A 451 -0.46 -11.62 -6.42
N ASN A 452 -1.20 -10.53 -6.28
CA ASN A 452 -1.98 -10.04 -7.40
C ASN A 452 -1.07 -9.64 -8.57
N PRO A 453 -1.59 -9.58 -9.81
CA PRO A 453 -0.84 -9.00 -10.91
C PRO A 453 -0.37 -7.57 -10.60
N ALA A 454 0.56 -7.06 -11.38
CA ALA A 454 0.99 -5.67 -11.25
C ALA A 454 -0.07 -4.70 -11.81
N ARG A 455 0.11 -3.41 -11.52
CA ARG A 455 -0.70 -2.33 -12.12
C ARG A 455 -0.67 -2.38 -13.64
N GLY A 456 -1.85 -2.38 -14.26
CA GLY A 456 -2.01 -2.38 -15.71
C GLY A 456 -3.05 -1.37 -16.18
N VAL A 457 -3.14 -1.20 -17.50
CA VAL A 457 -4.08 -0.27 -18.15
C VAL A 457 -5.19 -1.05 -18.85
N GLY A 458 -6.44 -0.63 -18.66
CA GLY A 458 -7.59 -1.17 -19.39
C GLY A 458 -7.93 -2.61 -19.03
N ALA A 459 -7.83 -3.52 -20.00
CA ALA A 459 -8.14 -4.94 -19.84
C ALA A 459 -7.00 -5.74 -19.18
N THR A 460 -5.89 -5.14 -18.80
CA THR A 460 -4.76 -5.86 -18.20
C THR A 460 -4.46 -5.34 -16.79
N GLY A 461 -3.63 -6.07 -16.04
CA GLY A 461 -3.22 -5.77 -14.67
C GLY A 461 -4.19 -6.18 -13.56
N ASP A 462 -3.90 -5.70 -12.35
CA ASP A 462 -4.72 -5.88 -11.14
C ASP A 462 -6.04 -5.11 -11.21
N ARG A 463 -7.04 -5.74 -11.81
CA ARG A 463 -8.42 -5.24 -11.77
C ARG A 463 -9.09 -5.49 -10.42
N ALA A 464 -8.49 -6.25 -9.51
CA ALA A 464 -9.06 -6.53 -8.20
C ALA A 464 -8.78 -5.40 -7.23
N ASN A 465 -7.60 -4.79 -7.25
CA ASN A 465 -7.21 -3.85 -6.18
C ASN A 465 -6.74 -2.49 -6.68
N GLU A 466 -6.86 -2.19 -7.98
CA GLU A 466 -6.28 -0.96 -8.54
C GLU A 466 -7.20 -0.23 -9.52
N ASN A 467 -6.87 1.05 -9.77
CA ASN A 467 -7.64 2.13 -10.39
C ASN A 467 -8.45 1.76 -11.65
N ASN A 468 -9.57 1.06 -11.50
CA ASN A 468 -10.49 0.79 -12.59
C ASN A 468 -11.51 1.93 -12.72
N CYS A 469 -11.23 2.92 -13.57
CA CYS A 469 -12.21 3.98 -13.86
C CYS A 469 -12.91 3.76 -15.19
N LYS A 470 -14.24 3.77 -15.13
CA LYS A 470 -15.14 3.70 -16.28
C LYS A 470 -15.84 5.06 -16.45
N SER A 471 -16.06 5.46 -17.71
CA SER A 471 -16.89 6.61 -18.05
C SER A 471 -18.37 6.31 -17.75
N VAL A 472 -19.22 7.34 -17.79
CA VAL A 472 -20.68 7.19 -17.72
C VAL A 472 -21.27 6.27 -18.81
N ALA A 473 -20.49 5.96 -19.86
CA ALA A 473 -20.83 5.03 -20.92
C ALA A 473 -20.12 3.65 -20.77
N ASN A 474 -19.62 3.31 -19.57
CA ASN A 474 -18.89 2.07 -19.27
C ASN A 474 -17.58 1.85 -20.07
N ALA A 475 -17.02 2.90 -20.68
CA ALA A 475 -15.72 2.83 -21.36
C ALA A 475 -14.57 3.10 -20.38
N TYR A 476 -13.47 2.36 -20.47
CA TYR A 476 -12.28 2.61 -19.66
C TYR A 476 -11.72 4.01 -19.90
N MET A 477 -11.45 4.75 -18.83
CA MET A 477 -10.89 6.10 -18.90
C MET A 477 -9.89 6.37 -17.78
N THR A 478 -9.04 7.36 -17.97
CA THR A 478 -8.23 7.92 -16.88
C THR A 478 -9.14 8.42 -15.77
N CYS A 479 -8.88 8.00 -14.54
CA CYS A 479 -9.71 8.34 -13.40
C CYS A 479 -9.84 9.86 -13.19
N PRO A 480 -11.02 10.38 -12.76
CA PRO A 480 -11.19 11.80 -12.38
C PRO A 480 -10.24 12.26 -11.26
N GLY A 481 -9.67 11.30 -10.54
CA GLY A 481 -8.55 11.39 -9.60
C GLY A 481 -8.12 9.95 -9.25
N PRO A 482 -6.92 9.71 -8.74
CA PRO A 482 -6.50 8.35 -8.43
C PRO A 482 -7.37 7.81 -7.27
N ILE A 483 -8.20 6.79 -7.52
CA ILE A 483 -9.05 6.11 -6.54
C ILE A 483 -8.74 4.62 -6.63
N THR A 484 -8.41 4.00 -5.51
CA THR A 484 -8.15 2.56 -5.40
C THR A 484 -9.44 1.85 -4.94
N PRO A 485 -10.19 1.18 -5.82
CA PRO A 485 -11.44 0.52 -5.44
C PRO A 485 -11.21 -0.54 -4.36
N GLY A 486 -12.12 -0.61 -3.38
CA GLY A 486 -12.00 -1.61 -2.31
C GLY A 486 -10.97 -1.30 -1.23
N ALA A 487 -10.20 -0.22 -1.36
CA ALA A 487 -9.26 0.18 -0.32
C ALA A 487 -9.95 0.45 1.01
N VAL A 488 -9.20 0.19 2.09
CA VAL A 488 -9.66 0.33 3.46
C VAL A 488 -8.68 1.18 4.25
N GLU A 489 -9.22 2.01 5.14
CA GLU A 489 -8.46 2.64 6.23
C GLU A 489 -9.10 2.25 7.57
N LEU A 490 -8.29 1.68 8.47
CA LEU A 490 -8.69 1.45 9.86
C LEU A 490 -8.39 2.70 10.67
N ASN A 491 -9.40 3.25 11.33
CA ASN A 491 -9.30 4.46 12.13
C ASN A 491 -9.57 4.12 13.60
N PHE A 492 -8.60 4.43 14.47
CA PHE A 492 -8.73 4.27 15.91
C PHE A 492 -8.65 5.64 16.59
N PRO A 493 -9.79 6.27 16.91
CA PRO A 493 -9.83 7.49 17.71
C PRO A 493 -9.20 7.27 19.10
N ALA A 494 -8.97 8.38 19.82
CA ALA A 494 -8.39 8.33 21.17
C ALA A 494 -9.11 7.32 22.09
N GLY A 495 -8.35 6.35 22.60
CA GLY A 495 -8.84 5.27 23.48
C GLY A 495 -9.12 3.95 22.77
N GLY A 496 -9.19 3.91 21.44
CA GLY A 496 -9.28 2.69 20.66
C GLY A 496 -7.90 2.12 20.33
N CYS A 497 -7.73 0.81 20.48
CA CYS A 497 -6.49 0.08 20.24
C CYS A 497 -6.65 -1.06 19.26
N LEU A 498 -5.65 -1.29 18.40
CA LEU A 498 -5.54 -2.48 17.58
C LEU A 498 -4.68 -3.55 18.26
N THR A 499 -5.23 -4.75 18.40
CA THR A 499 -4.47 -5.94 18.77
C THR A 499 -4.70 -7.03 17.74
N THR A 500 -3.71 -7.31 16.91
CA THR A 500 -3.65 -8.55 16.15
C THR A 500 -2.66 -9.50 16.84
N GLY A 501 -3.13 -10.68 17.23
CA GLY A 501 -2.31 -11.70 17.87
C GLY A 501 -1.63 -12.60 16.83
N ASN A 502 -0.72 -13.47 17.28
CA ASN A 502 -0.09 -14.49 16.43
C ASN A 502 -1.02 -15.69 16.12
N GLY A 503 -2.32 -15.54 16.33
CA GLY A 503 -3.34 -16.58 16.16
C GLY A 503 -4.29 -16.34 14.97
N GLY A 504 -4.26 -15.15 14.37
CA GLY A 504 -5.05 -14.81 13.18
C GLY A 504 -4.20 -14.02 12.19
N ASP A 505 -4.78 -13.75 11.02
CA ASP A 505 -4.12 -13.03 9.93
C ASP A 505 -4.92 -11.78 9.57
N THR A 506 -4.23 -10.69 9.24
CA THR A 506 -4.80 -9.40 8.84
C THR A 506 -4.05 -8.88 7.63
N TYR A 507 -4.71 -8.88 6.48
CA TYR A 507 -4.11 -8.50 5.21
C TYR A 507 -4.92 -7.38 4.57
N LEU A 508 -4.39 -6.17 4.58
CA LEU A 508 -5.14 -4.97 4.20
C LEU A 508 -4.36 -4.15 3.18
N PHE A 509 -5.06 -3.62 2.18
CA PHE A 509 -4.53 -2.56 1.33
C PHE A 509 -5.36 -1.28 1.45
N SER A 510 -4.65 -0.15 1.52
CA SER A 510 -5.23 1.19 1.44
C SER A 510 -5.19 1.71 0.00
N GLY A 511 -5.45 2.99 -0.19
CA GLY A 511 -5.65 3.58 -1.49
C GLY A 511 -5.43 5.07 -1.54
N TYR A 512 -5.40 5.60 -2.75
CA TYR A 512 -5.16 7.02 -3.00
C TYR A 512 -6.17 7.94 -2.30
N GLN A 513 -7.44 7.54 -2.19
CA GLN A 513 -8.49 8.29 -1.50
C GLN A 513 -8.24 8.48 0.01
N TYR A 514 -7.36 7.66 0.58
CA TYR A 514 -6.96 7.66 1.99
C TYR A 514 -5.48 8.02 2.14
N ASN A 515 -4.89 8.63 1.11
CA ASN A 515 -3.45 8.94 1.05
C ASN A 515 -2.57 7.71 1.37
N TRP A 516 -3.03 6.51 1.00
CA TRP A 516 -2.39 5.24 1.33
C TRP A 516 -2.22 4.95 2.83
N VAL A 517 -2.94 5.63 3.74
CA VAL A 517 -2.95 5.29 5.16
C VAL A 517 -3.81 4.05 5.37
N SER A 518 -3.23 2.95 5.87
CA SER A 518 -3.96 1.70 6.14
C SER A 518 -4.46 1.61 7.57
N LEU A 519 -3.73 2.22 8.50
CA LEU A 519 -4.09 2.34 9.91
C LEU A 519 -3.77 3.77 10.37
N TYR A 520 -4.79 4.47 10.86
CA TYR A 520 -4.71 5.82 11.37
C TYR A 520 -5.06 5.88 12.86
N GLU A 521 -4.22 6.55 13.64
CA GLU A 521 -4.55 7.05 14.96
C GLU A 521 -4.18 8.54 15.08
N PRO A 522 -4.98 9.37 15.76
CA PRO A 522 -4.62 10.76 16.00
C PRO A 522 -3.53 10.87 17.06
N ALA A 523 -2.81 12.00 17.11
CA ALA A 523 -1.81 12.29 18.15
C ALA A 523 -2.39 12.35 19.59
N SER A 524 -3.71 12.43 19.74
CA SER A 524 -4.37 12.30 21.05
C SER A 524 -4.53 10.83 21.50
N ASN A 525 -4.22 9.84 20.65
CA ASN A 525 -4.32 8.43 20.97
C ASN A 525 -2.93 7.88 21.35
N SER A 526 -2.77 7.50 22.62
CA SER A 526 -1.54 6.95 23.17
C SER A 526 -1.63 5.44 23.43
N CYS A 527 -2.25 4.73 22.49
CA CYS A 527 -2.54 3.32 22.61
C CYS A 527 -1.25 2.46 22.59
N ASN A 528 -1.33 1.23 23.12
CA ASN A 528 -0.37 0.16 22.87
C ASN A 528 -0.93 -0.83 21.85
N ASN A 529 -0.56 -0.65 20.60
CA ASN A 529 -0.94 -1.53 19.51
C ASN A 529 -0.05 -2.77 19.45
N THR A 530 -0.64 -3.89 19.06
CA THR A 530 0.11 -5.12 18.75
C THR A 530 -0.21 -5.56 17.34
N LEU A 531 0.84 -5.81 16.55
CA LEU A 531 0.77 -6.34 15.20
C LEU A 531 1.44 -7.73 15.17
N GLY A 532 0.60 -8.74 15.26
CA GLY A 532 0.94 -10.14 15.10
C GLY A 532 0.28 -10.74 13.86
N ALA A 533 0.76 -11.93 13.51
CA ALA A 533 0.31 -12.71 12.37
C ALA A 533 0.60 -14.18 12.64
N MET A 534 -0.28 -15.08 12.24
CA MET A 534 0.03 -16.51 12.31
C MET A 534 0.85 -16.95 11.09
N SER A 535 0.49 -16.50 9.89
CA SER A 535 1.15 -16.97 8.66
C SER A 535 1.20 -15.98 7.51
N ASN A 536 0.25 -15.06 7.38
CA ASN A 536 0.22 -14.13 6.24
C ASN A 536 -0.59 -12.87 6.55
N SER A 537 0.08 -11.87 7.12
CA SER A 537 -0.49 -10.53 7.34
C SER A 537 0.29 -9.49 6.55
N ALA A 538 -0.40 -8.44 6.14
CA ALA A 538 0.22 -7.28 5.53
C ALA A 538 -0.61 -6.03 5.77
N PHE A 539 0.08 -4.90 5.90
CA PHE A 539 -0.51 -3.57 5.91
C PHE A 539 0.07 -2.79 4.72
N ILE A 540 -0.56 -2.93 3.55
CA ILE A 540 -0.18 -2.27 2.30
C ILE A 540 -0.67 -0.83 2.34
N GLY A 541 0.20 0.04 2.85
CA GLY A 541 -0.07 1.43 3.15
C GLY A 541 0.84 1.93 4.27
N LEU A 542 0.65 3.16 4.72
CA LEU A 542 1.27 3.71 5.93
C LEU A 542 0.45 3.31 7.17
N ILE A 543 1.13 2.77 8.17
CA ILE A 543 0.62 2.72 9.56
C ILE A 543 1.05 4.02 10.24
N TYR A 544 0.11 4.86 10.64
CA TYR A 544 0.35 6.17 11.24
C TYR A 544 -0.31 6.27 12.63
N CYS A 545 0.50 6.15 13.67
CA CYS A 545 0.07 6.22 15.07
C CYS A 545 1.03 7.12 15.89
N PRO A 546 1.09 8.44 15.62
CA PRO A 546 2.18 9.32 16.02
C PRO A 546 2.39 9.48 17.54
N SER A 547 1.42 9.06 18.36
CA SER A 547 1.51 9.11 19.84
C SER A 547 1.33 7.75 20.50
N ALA A 548 1.21 6.67 19.72
CA ALA A 548 0.99 5.32 20.20
C ALA A 548 2.25 4.45 20.09
N SER A 549 2.33 3.41 20.91
CA SER A 549 3.34 2.36 20.77
C SER A 549 2.83 1.25 19.85
N VAL A 550 3.68 0.77 18.94
CA VAL A 550 3.39 -0.37 18.06
C VAL A 550 4.38 -1.49 18.34
N SER A 551 3.87 -2.66 18.74
CA SER A 551 4.67 -3.85 18.99
C SER A 551 4.43 -4.90 17.90
N ILE A 552 5.48 -5.26 17.17
CA ILE A 552 5.46 -6.27 16.10
C ILE A 552 5.99 -7.58 16.67
N THR A 553 5.16 -8.62 16.62
CA THR A 553 5.37 -9.87 17.39
C THR A 553 5.51 -11.12 16.52
N SER A 554 5.48 -10.96 15.20
CA SER A 554 5.52 -12.06 14.23
C SER A 554 6.33 -11.68 12.99
N PRO A 555 7.05 -12.63 12.38
CA PRO A 555 7.78 -12.37 11.14
C PRO A 555 6.83 -12.18 9.95
N TYR A 556 5.61 -12.69 10.04
CA TYR A 556 4.61 -12.70 8.96
C TYR A 556 3.74 -11.45 8.91
N THR A 557 4.13 -10.35 9.57
CA THR A 557 3.31 -9.14 9.73
C THR A 557 3.30 -8.25 8.47
N PHE A 558 4.32 -8.37 7.63
CA PHE A 558 4.54 -7.51 6.46
C PHE A 558 4.76 -8.32 5.17
N GLU A 559 3.99 -9.39 4.97
CA GLU A 559 4.08 -10.31 3.81
C GLU A 559 3.47 -9.70 2.54
N ALA A 560 4.03 -8.59 2.09
CA ALA A 560 3.69 -7.93 0.84
C ALA A 560 4.95 -7.40 0.13
N ALA A 561 4.85 -7.19 -1.18
CA ALA A 561 5.97 -6.68 -2.00
C ALA A 561 6.48 -5.31 -1.53
N GLY A 562 5.67 -4.55 -0.80
CA GLY A 562 6.11 -3.36 -0.07
C GLY A 562 5.00 -2.72 0.75
N THR A 563 5.37 -1.79 1.61
CA THR A 563 4.49 -1.00 2.48
C THR A 563 4.78 0.49 2.32
N GLY A 564 3.82 1.34 2.72
CA GLY A 564 4.01 2.79 2.83
C GLY A 564 4.82 3.22 4.05
N GLY A 565 5.12 2.28 4.95
CA GLY A 565 5.94 2.46 6.13
C GLY A 565 5.15 2.38 7.44
N LEU A 566 5.85 2.64 8.54
CA LEU A 566 5.31 2.69 9.89
C LEU A 566 5.85 3.94 10.59
N ILE A 567 4.96 4.82 11.07
CA ILE A 567 5.29 5.95 11.92
C ILE A 567 4.51 5.79 13.22
N ALA A 568 5.23 5.66 14.34
CA ALA A 568 4.65 5.54 15.67
C ALA A 568 5.40 6.42 16.68
N ASP A 569 4.89 6.55 17.91
CA ASP A 569 5.67 7.15 19.00
C ASP A 569 6.84 6.23 19.36
N ARG A 570 6.54 4.96 19.61
CA ARG A 570 7.53 3.90 19.89
C ARG A 570 7.27 2.66 19.06
N VAL A 571 8.34 2.01 18.59
CA VAL A 571 8.26 0.75 17.83
C VAL A 571 9.04 -0.34 18.56
N ASN A 572 8.39 -1.48 18.81
CA ASN A 572 9.01 -2.64 19.45
C ASN A 572 8.94 -3.84 18.50
N PHE A 573 10.05 -4.55 18.34
CA PHE A 573 10.11 -5.81 17.62
C PHE A 573 10.47 -6.93 18.59
N THR A 574 9.63 -7.96 18.63
CA THR A 574 9.79 -9.12 19.52
C THR A 574 9.45 -10.42 18.79
N GLY A 575 9.77 -11.57 19.37
CA GLY A 575 9.58 -12.85 18.70
C GLY A 575 10.54 -13.02 17.52
N SER A 576 10.16 -13.75 16.48
CA SER A 576 10.94 -13.81 15.24
C SER A 576 10.77 -12.53 14.44
N LEU A 577 11.88 -11.94 14.00
CA LEU A 577 11.90 -10.62 13.38
C LEU A 577 11.43 -10.66 11.90
N PRO A 578 10.63 -9.68 11.43
CA PRO A 578 10.11 -9.62 10.07
C PRO A 578 11.10 -9.02 9.06
N SER A 579 10.73 -9.10 7.78
CA SER A 579 11.30 -8.26 6.71
C SER A 579 10.27 -7.19 6.30
N ILE A 580 10.71 -5.95 6.14
CA ILE A 580 9.85 -4.81 5.77
C ILE A 580 10.49 -4.08 4.59
N ALA A 581 9.77 -3.97 3.48
CA ALA A 581 10.23 -3.24 2.31
C ALA A 581 9.37 -2.00 2.07
N PHE A 582 10.00 -0.84 1.97
CA PHE A 582 9.31 0.37 1.57
C PHE A 582 8.99 0.38 0.07
N SER A 583 7.82 0.88 -0.28
CA SER A 583 7.42 1.16 -1.65
C SER A 583 6.68 2.49 -1.71
N SER A 584 7.21 3.42 -2.51
CA SER A 584 6.56 4.71 -2.76
C SER A 584 5.22 4.59 -3.48
N SER A 585 4.94 3.44 -4.11
CA SER A 585 3.64 3.14 -4.72
C SER A 585 2.50 3.01 -3.70
N TYR A 586 2.85 2.76 -2.43
CA TYR A 586 1.91 2.54 -1.32
C TYR A 586 2.13 3.53 -0.17
N ALA A 587 2.83 4.64 -0.42
CA ALA A 587 3.12 5.64 0.60
C ALA A 587 2.31 6.92 0.36
N PRO A 588 1.88 7.61 1.43
CA PRO A 588 1.38 8.97 1.32
C PRO A 588 2.44 9.87 0.70
N VAL A 589 1.99 10.87 -0.05
CA VAL A 589 2.87 12.00 -0.38
C VAL A 589 3.17 12.73 0.92
N PRO A 590 4.46 12.95 1.29
CA PRO A 590 4.80 13.73 2.47
C PRO A 590 4.08 15.07 2.39
N PRO A 591 3.38 15.51 3.45
CA PRO A 591 2.62 16.75 3.42
C PRO A 591 3.58 17.87 3.04
N ALA A 592 3.24 18.59 1.97
CA ALA A 592 4.08 19.67 1.48
C ALA A 592 4.39 20.60 2.66
N SER A 593 5.68 20.84 2.91
CA SER A 593 6.10 21.81 3.90
C SER A 593 5.41 23.14 3.61
N ARG A 594 4.53 23.53 4.53
CA ARG A 594 3.81 24.79 4.42
C ARG A 594 4.81 25.90 4.60
N ILE A 595 4.84 26.88 3.67
CA ILE A 595 5.52 28.15 3.92
C ILE A 595 4.80 28.77 5.12
N THR A 596 5.41 28.68 6.31
CA THR A 596 4.96 29.42 7.48
C THR A 596 5.68 30.77 7.44
N SER A 597 4.90 31.83 7.22
CA SER A 597 5.35 33.22 7.25
C SER A 597 5.84 33.64 8.63
#